data_AF-A0A9P0EAJ6-F1
#
_entry.id   AF-A0A9P0EAJ6-F1
#
_cell.length_a   1.000
_cell.length_b   1.000
_cell.length_c   1.000
_cell.angle_alpha   90.00
_cell.angle_beta   90.00
_cell.angle_gamma   90.00
#
_symmetry.space_group_name_H-M   'P 1'
#
loop_
_entity.id
_entity.type
_entity.pdbx_description
1 polymer ?
#
loop_
_entity_poly.entity_id
_entity_poly.type
_entity_poly.pdbx_seq_one_letter_code
_entity_poly.pdbx_strand_id
1 'polypeptide(L)'
;MEWLGYANIGFTHAKQPRVVHDKQGAKTDLLKIVEKTTPPCVLNPLLLNGHMQTLWSATKPVGPKIYYKRKVFESDHETFVGTFAVDFVVDEYEGEDAALFRRTTYFGEEEFKQFESEDDKPMAIIMHGVAGGSHEVYLRHAVAPLVEAGWEACLVKWLKGRFPNRPLYGVGFSLGGNMLTNFCGEEGENCLLSGAVVCSNPYNLELSNTLLSGQYLGKNYLNIVKDALVAYVKKHRHILEEHLDIEAVVKAKSMEEFDRLVECEIWGYPTESAYYRDASSSDSVLAIRIPFLAIHALDDPVAPKEAVPWQEFKQNPNTVLLTTSMGGHISWYESGGGRWFPKAIAGFLNHLAFQADPESLGAVKYIKDDKDTKNMEYFGTRRKMLIEH
;
A
#
# COMPACT_ATOMS: atom_id res chain seq x y z
N MET A 1 -17.83 -9.05 22.97
CA MET A 1 -18.88 -8.09 23.34
C MET A 1 -18.31 -6.73 22.99
N GLU A 2 -18.84 -6.08 21.95
CA GLU A 2 -18.37 -4.76 21.51
C GLU A 2 -18.80 -3.75 22.58
N TRP A 3 -17.87 -3.31 23.40
CA TRP A 3 -18.15 -2.44 24.54
C TRP A 3 -16.98 -1.48 24.72
N LEU A 4 -17.27 -0.18 24.85
CA LEU A 4 -16.29 0.88 25.18
C LEU A 4 -15.02 0.91 24.29
N GLY A 5 -15.17 0.77 22.96
CA GLY A 5 -14.06 0.91 22.01
C GLY A 5 -13.28 -0.38 21.73
N TYR A 6 -13.59 -1.50 22.37
CA TYR A 6 -12.97 -2.79 22.05
C TYR A 6 -13.56 -3.37 20.74
N ALA A 7 -12.72 -3.44 19.71
CA ALA A 7 -13.08 -4.11 18.45
C ALA A 7 -12.72 -5.60 18.52
N ASN A 8 -13.62 -6.46 18.03
CA ASN A 8 -13.33 -7.89 17.93
C ASN A 8 -12.32 -8.12 16.80
N ILE A 9 -11.35 -9.00 17.03
CA ILE A 9 -10.35 -9.40 16.02
C ILE A 9 -10.72 -10.78 15.48
N GLY A 10 -10.65 -10.94 14.16
CA GLY A 10 -10.81 -12.21 13.46
C GLY A 10 -9.65 -12.49 12.52
N PHE A 11 -9.43 -13.77 12.22
CA PHE A 11 -8.41 -14.21 11.27
C PHE A 11 -9.05 -15.15 10.24
N THR A 12 -8.86 -14.85 8.96
CA THR A 12 -9.24 -15.72 7.84
C THR A 12 -7.97 -16.14 7.11
N HIS A 13 -7.79 -17.44 6.94
CA HIS A 13 -6.58 -18.03 6.39
C HIS A 13 -6.90 -19.41 5.80
N ALA A 14 -5.95 -19.98 5.05
CA ALA A 14 -6.10 -21.35 4.55
C ALA A 14 -6.05 -22.40 5.67
N LYS A 15 -6.66 -23.57 5.45
CA LYS A 15 -6.69 -24.68 6.43
C LYS A 15 -5.30 -25.06 6.95
N GLN A 16 -4.28 -24.91 6.11
CA GLN A 16 -2.88 -25.14 6.47
C GLN A 16 -2.10 -23.86 6.11
N PRO A 17 -1.91 -22.93 7.06
CA PRO A 17 -1.09 -21.74 6.82
C PRO A 17 0.36 -22.11 6.47
N ARG A 18 1.05 -21.21 5.76
CA ARG A 18 2.46 -21.35 5.39
C ARG A 18 3.29 -21.64 6.64
N VAL A 19 4.14 -22.66 6.55
CA VAL A 19 5.17 -22.93 7.55
C VAL A 19 6.27 -21.88 7.45
N VAL A 20 6.66 -21.33 8.58
CA VAL A 20 7.79 -20.40 8.71
C VAL A 20 8.72 -20.97 9.76
N HIS A 21 10.02 -20.86 9.53
CA HIS A 21 11.04 -21.23 10.51
C HIS A 21 11.59 -19.96 11.15
N ASP A 22 11.92 -20.01 12.44
CA ASP A 22 12.74 -18.97 13.05
C ASP A 22 14.23 -19.19 12.75
N LYS A 23 15.06 -18.19 13.05
CA LYS A 23 16.53 -18.27 12.86
C LYS A 23 17.22 -19.35 13.71
N GLN A 24 16.50 -19.95 14.67
CA GLN A 24 16.98 -21.07 15.48
C GLN A 24 16.48 -22.43 14.95
N GLY A 25 15.74 -22.43 13.83
CA GLY A 25 15.18 -23.61 13.18
C GLY A 25 13.86 -24.09 13.77
N ALA A 26 13.30 -23.41 14.78
CA ALA A 26 12.02 -23.78 15.35
C ALA A 26 10.89 -23.51 14.36
N LYS A 27 9.95 -24.46 14.28
CA LYS A 27 8.85 -24.43 13.33
C LYS A 27 7.68 -23.63 13.90
N THR A 28 7.22 -22.62 13.16
CA THR A 28 5.96 -21.91 13.37
C THR A 28 5.15 -21.89 12.08
N ASP A 29 4.02 -21.18 12.07
CA ASP A 29 3.23 -20.92 10.88
C ASP A 29 2.79 -19.45 10.83
N LEU A 30 2.41 -19.01 9.63
CA LEU A 30 2.08 -17.62 9.36
C LEU A 30 0.94 -17.10 10.24
N LEU A 31 -0.07 -17.92 10.52
CA LEU A 31 -1.18 -17.53 11.38
C LEU A 31 -0.70 -17.26 12.80
N LYS A 32 0.09 -18.16 13.40
CA LYS A 32 0.62 -17.97 14.76
C LYS A 32 1.49 -16.73 14.88
N ILE A 33 2.27 -16.41 13.84
CA ILE A 33 3.04 -15.17 13.79
C ILE A 33 2.09 -13.99 13.91
N VAL A 34 1.06 -13.93 13.05
CA VAL A 34 0.09 -12.84 13.03
C VAL A 34 -0.67 -12.74 14.36
N GLU A 35 -1.15 -13.84 14.92
CA GLU A 35 -1.84 -13.87 16.21
C GLU A 35 -0.94 -13.33 17.34
N LYS A 36 0.33 -13.76 17.38
CA LYS A 36 1.30 -13.33 18.39
C LYS A 36 1.65 -11.84 18.27
N THR A 37 1.71 -11.32 17.05
CA THR A 37 2.12 -9.93 16.78
C THR A 37 0.96 -8.94 16.78
N THR A 38 -0.28 -9.42 16.85
CA THR A 38 -1.48 -8.58 16.84
C THR A 38 -1.87 -8.16 18.26
N PRO A 39 -1.77 -6.88 18.63
CA PRO A 39 -2.23 -6.43 19.94
C PRO A 39 -3.76 -6.34 19.99
N PRO A 40 -4.37 -6.35 21.19
CA PRO A 40 -5.79 -6.05 21.36
C PRO A 40 -6.18 -4.72 20.71
N CYS A 41 -7.34 -4.67 20.04
CA CYS A 41 -7.82 -3.48 19.34
C CYS A 41 -8.72 -2.64 20.24
N VAL A 42 -8.16 -1.59 20.84
CA VAL A 42 -8.88 -0.65 21.73
C VAL A 42 -8.91 0.72 21.09
N LEU A 43 -10.05 1.07 20.51
CA LEU A 43 -10.28 2.31 19.78
C LEU A 43 -10.86 3.40 20.68
N ASN A 44 -10.76 4.64 20.21
CA ASN A 44 -11.35 5.80 20.89
C ASN A 44 -12.88 5.62 21.01
N PRO A 45 -13.44 5.58 22.23
CA PRO A 45 -14.87 5.32 22.44
C PRO A 45 -15.78 6.46 21.94
N LEU A 46 -15.23 7.63 21.57
CA LEU A 46 -16.00 8.72 20.97
C LEU A 46 -16.17 8.58 19.45
N LEU A 47 -15.36 7.74 18.81
CA LEU A 47 -15.45 7.45 17.37
C LEU A 47 -16.22 6.15 17.15
N LEU A 48 -17.53 6.24 17.32
CA LEU A 48 -18.46 5.12 17.53
C LEU A 48 -18.73 4.23 16.31
N ASN A 49 -18.28 4.61 15.11
CA ASN A 49 -18.42 3.81 13.89
C ASN A 49 -17.38 4.19 12.83
N GLY A 50 -17.31 3.37 11.78
CA GLY A 50 -16.38 3.54 10.66
C GLY A 50 -16.51 4.85 9.91
N HIS A 51 -17.72 5.41 9.77
CA HIS A 51 -17.89 6.74 9.16
C HIS A 51 -17.27 7.85 10.02
N MET A 52 -17.48 7.84 11.34
CA MET A 52 -16.89 8.82 12.26
C MET A 52 -15.36 8.71 12.30
N GLN A 53 -14.83 7.48 12.35
CA GLN A 53 -13.40 7.19 12.24
C GLN A 53 -12.82 7.79 10.94
N THR A 54 -13.49 7.54 9.81
CA THR A 54 -13.05 8.01 8.48
C THR A 54 -13.15 9.54 8.34
N LEU A 55 -14.23 10.16 8.84
CA LEU A 55 -14.37 11.62 8.85
C LEU A 55 -13.32 12.29 9.74
N TRP A 56 -12.98 11.69 10.88
CA TRP A 56 -11.90 12.19 11.73
C TRP A 56 -10.54 12.14 11.02
N SER A 57 -10.28 11.15 10.17
CA SER A 57 -9.07 11.12 9.32
C SER A 57 -8.96 12.34 8.39
N ALA A 58 -10.09 12.84 7.88
CA ALA A 58 -10.10 13.99 6.99
C ALA A 58 -9.73 15.32 7.69
N THR A 59 -9.79 15.40 9.03
CA THR A 59 -9.40 16.59 9.79
C THR A 59 -7.87 16.74 9.95
N LYS A 60 -7.09 15.78 9.43
CA LYS A 60 -5.62 15.75 9.43
C LYS A 60 -5.01 16.03 10.82
N PRO A 61 -5.32 15.21 11.85
CA PRO A 61 -4.73 15.37 13.17
C PRO A 61 -3.20 15.26 13.12
N VAL A 62 -2.52 15.87 14.09
CA VAL A 62 -1.05 15.91 14.15
C VAL A 62 -0.48 14.50 14.22
N GLY A 63 0.25 14.09 13.17
CA GLY A 63 0.98 12.82 13.13
C GLY A 63 2.48 12.96 13.48
N PRO A 64 3.20 11.83 13.64
CA PRO A 64 4.62 11.78 13.98
C PRO A 64 5.50 12.62 13.05
N LYS A 65 6.64 13.11 13.56
CA LYS A 65 7.62 13.81 12.73
C LYS A 65 8.51 12.80 12.02
N ILE A 66 8.35 12.69 10.71
CA ILE A 66 9.21 11.93 9.81
C ILE A 66 9.73 12.93 8.77
N TYR A 67 11.02 12.83 8.46
CA TYR A 67 11.73 13.67 7.50
C TYR A 67 12.05 12.84 6.27
N TYR A 68 11.95 13.47 5.09
CA TYR A 68 12.15 12.79 3.81
C TYR A 68 13.09 13.56 2.91
N LYS A 69 13.84 12.83 2.09
CA LYS A 69 14.50 13.37 0.91
C LYS A 69 13.98 12.73 -0.37
N ARG A 70 13.67 13.56 -1.36
CA ARG A 70 13.11 13.16 -2.65
C ARG A 70 14.22 13.00 -3.69
N LYS A 71 14.21 11.88 -4.40
CA LYS A 71 14.95 11.71 -5.65
C LYS A 71 13.97 11.52 -6.79
N VAL A 72 14.16 12.26 -7.88
CA VAL A 72 13.46 12.05 -9.15
C VAL A 72 14.32 11.13 -10.00
N PHE A 73 13.69 10.09 -10.54
CA PHE A 73 14.27 9.12 -11.44
C PHE A 73 13.65 9.30 -12.82
N GLU A 74 14.48 9.08 -13.84
CA GLU A 74 14.03 8.89 -15.21
C GLU A 74 13.85 7.39 -15.47
N SER A 75 12.77 7.05 -16.15
CA SER A 75 12.45 5.71 -16.63
C SER A 75 12.34 5.76 -18.13
N ASP A 76 13.14 4.94 -18.80
CA ASP A 76 13.11 4.69 -20.24
C ASP A 76 12.51 3.31 -20.56
N HIS A 77 11.89 2.65 -19.56
CA HIS A 77 11.29 1.33 -19.72
C HIS A 77 10.13 1.36 -20.72
N GLU A 78 10.01 0.31 -21.54
CA GLU A 78 9.00 0.18 -22.62
C GLU A 78 7.54 0.36 -22.15
N THR A 79 7.27 0.13 -20.87
CA THR A 79 5.93 0.22 -20.26
C THR A 79 5.65 1.57 -19.61
N PHE A 80 6.69 2.28 -19.15
CA PHE A 80 6.56 3.59 -18.54
C PHE A 80 7.79 4.42 -18.89
N VAL A 81 7.62 5.29 -19.88
CA VAL A 81 8.59 6.31 -20.25
C VAL A 81 8.21 7.60 -19.53
N GLY A 82 9.10 8.13 -18.69
CA GLY A 82 8.83 9.35 -17.94
C GLY A 82 9.63 9.45 -16.66
N THR A 83 9.19 10.31 -15.75
CA THR A 83 9.86 10.49 -14.45
C THR A 83 8.98 10.03 -13.32
N PHE A 84 9.57 9.41 -12.30
CA PHE A 84 8.90 9.13 -11.03
C PHE A 84 9.75 9.60 -9.86
N ALA A 85 9.12 9.98 -8.76
CA ALA A 85 9.80 10.44 -7.56
C ALA A 85 9.71 9.40 -6.44
N VAL A 86 10.81 9.21 -5.72
CA VAL A 86 10.88 8.40 -4.51
C VAL A 86 11.28 9.28 -3.34
N ASP A 87 10.53 9.18 -2.26
CA ASP A 87 10.87 9.80 -0.98
C ASP A 87 11.51 8.76 -0.08
N PHE A 88 12.71 9.08 0.40
CA PHE A 88 13.46 8.25 1.34
C PHE A 88 13.37 8.86 2.72
N VAL A 89 13.10 8.04 3.74
CA VAL A 89 13.19 8.49 5.13
C VAL A 89 14.64 8.82 5.47
N VAL A 90 14.86 9.96 6.12
CA VAL A 90 16.17 10.42 6.55
C VAL A 90 16.12 10.95 7.98
N ASP A 91 17.29 11.17 8.57
CA ASP A 91 17.42 11.87 9.85
C ASP A 91 16.87 13.30 9.78
N GLU A 92 16.55 13.85 10.95
CA GLU A 92 16.06 15.23 11.07
C GLU A 92 17.11 16.23 10.53
N TYR A 93 16.63 17.16 9.71
CA TYR A 93 17.46 18.21 9.11
C TYR A 93 16.78 19.58 9.20
N GLU A 94 17.58 20.64 9.14
CA GLU A 94 17.09 22.01 9.01
C GLU A 94 16.94 22.39 7.52
N GLY A 95 15.79 22.95 7.16
CA GLY A 95 15.50 23.43 5.81
C GLY A 95 14.10 23.09 5.32
N GLU A 96 13.57 23.92 4.44
CA GLU A 96 12.29 23.71 3.78
C GLU A 96 12.44 23.96 2.27
N ASP A 97 11.74 23.16 1.48
CA ASP A 97 11.61 23.36 0.04
C ASP A 97 10.17 23.81 -0.26
N ALA A 98 10.01 25.00 -0.84
CA ALA A 98 8.71 25.59 -1.10
C ALA A 98 7.89 24.81 -2.16
N ALA A 99 8.54 23.99 -2.99
CA ALA A 99 7.88 23.17 -4.00
C ALA A 99 7.39 21.82 -3.44
N LEU A 100 7.86 21.43 -2.25
CA LEU A 100 7.55 20.15 -1.63
C LEU A 100 6.72 20.30 -0.35
N PHE A 101 6.19 19.18 0.12
CA PHE A 101 5.48 19.15 1.39
C PHE A 101 6.46 19.33 2.56
N ARG A 102 5.95 19.88 3.67
CA ARG A 102 6.73 20.12 4.89
C ARG A 102 7.57 18.90 5.31
N ARG A 103 8.84 19.14 5.67
CA ARG A 103 9.86 18.11 6.01
C ARG A 103 10.22 17.19 4.84
N THR A 104 10.14 17.72 3.62
CA THR A 104 10.65 17.05 2.42
C THR A 104 11.54 18.04 1.66
N THR A 105 12.75 17.61 1.30
CA THR A 105 13.67 18.35 0.41
C THR A 105 14.16 17.42 -0.68
N TYR A 106 14.74 17.94 -1.77
CA TYR A 106 15.42 17.08 -2.74
C TYR A 106 16.78 16.62 -2.22
N PHE A 107 17.21 15.43 -2.65
CA PHE A 107 18.60 15.03 -2.50
C PHE A 107 19.51 15.93 -3.35
N GLY A 108 20.66 16.33 -2.79
CA GLY A 108 21.78 16.78 -3.61
C GLY A 108 22.37 15.61 -4.42
N GLU A 109 22.98 15.88 -5.58
CA GLU A 109 23.54 14.81 -6.43
C GLU A 109 24.60 13.97 -5.70
N GLU A 110 25.56 14.62 -5.04
CA GLU A 110 26.62 13.93 -4.29
C GLU A 110 26.09 13.24 -3.03
N GLU A 111 25.08 13.83 -2.39
CA GLU A 111 24.42 13.22 -1.24
C GLU A 111 23.72 11.90 -1.64
N PHE A 112 23.01 11.90 -2.77
CA PHE A 112 22.35 10.70 -3.25
C PHE A 112 23.34 9.58 -3.61
N LYS A 113 24.49 9.93 -4.21
CA LYS A 113 25.56 8.96 -4.50
C LYS A 113 26.15 8.32 -3.24
N GLN A 114 26.09 9.01 -2.10
CA GLN A 114 26.58 8.51 -0.82
C GLN A 114 25.50 7.81 0.01
N PHE A 115 24.22 7.95 -0.37
CA PHE A 115 23.08 7.27 0.27
C PHE A 115 23.05 5.74 0.02
N GLU A 116 23.91 5.32 -0.88
CA GLU A 116 24.21 3.96 -1.26
C GLU A 116 24.74 3.11 -0.08
N SER A 117 24.16 1.93 0.20
CA SER A 117 24.61 1.05 1.31
C SER A 117 24.65 -0.44 0.92
N GLU A 118 25.61 -1.17 1.47
CA GLU A 118 25.74 -2.64 1.39
C GLU A 118 25.32 -3.37 2.66
N ASP A 119 24.78 -2.65 3.66
CA ASP A 119 24.28 -3.26 4.88
C ASP A 119 23.05 -4.17 4.63
N ASP A 120 22.66 -4.92 5.67
CA ASP A 120 21.59 -5.90 5.64
C ASP A 120 20.31 -5.41 6.35
N LYS A 121 20.21 -4.11 6.65
CA LYS A 121 19.03 -3.56 7.32
C LYS A 121 17.77 -3.81 6.48
N PRO A 122 16.64 -4.18 7.11
CA PRO A 122 15.41 -4.39 6.38
C PRO A 122 14.88 -3.06 5.83
N MET A 123 14.30 -3.12 4.63
CA MET A 123 13.77 -1.96 3.93
C MET A 123 12.28 -2.13 3.63
N ALA A 124 11.47 -1.15 4.06
CA ALA A 124 10.04 -1.10 3.78
C ALA A 124 9.72 -0.20 2.57
N ILE A 125 9.05 -0.76 1.57
CA ILE A 125 8.50 -0.07 0.41
C ILE A 125 7.05 0.31 0.71
N ILE A 126 6.76 1.61 0.79
CA ILE A 126 5.46 2.11 1.22
C ILE A 126 4.64 2.61 0.02
N MET A 127 3.42 2.13 -0.18
CA MET A 127 2.51 2.56 -1.25
C MET A 127 1.30 3.29 -0.68
N HIS A 128 1.12 4.55 -1.06
CA HIS A 128 0.02 5.42 -0.62
C HIS A 128 -1.26 5.23 -1.46
N GLY A 129 -2.38 5.82 -1.02
CA GLY A 129 -3.65 5.81 -1.78
C GLY A 129 -3.77 6.86 -2.90
N VAL A 130 -4.93 6.90 -3.56
CA VAL A 130 -5.28 7.63 -4.81
C VAL A 130 -4.77 9.08 -4.94
N ALA A 131 -4.71 9.84 -3.84
CA ALA A 131 -4.28 11.25 -3.84
C ALA A 131 -3.25 11.57 -2.75
N GLY A 132 -2.60 10.54 -2.20
CA GLY A 132 -1.65 10.67 -1.10
C GLY A 132 -0.21 10.93 -1.54
N GLY A 133 0.67 11.06 -0.55
CA GLY A 133 2.12 11.09 -0.70
C GLY A 133 2.78 10.82 0.65
N SER A 134 4.12 10.83 0.71
CA SER A 134 4.91 10.59 1.94
C SER A 134 4.50 11.44 3.16
N HIS A 135 3.90 12.61 2.92
CA HIS A 135 3.42 13.54 3.94
C HIS A 135 2.15 13.08 4.69
N GLU A 136 1.45 12.08 4.16
CA GLU A 136 0.20 11.57 4.73
C GLU A 136 0.36 11.11 6.18
N VAL A 137 -0.59 11.51 7.03
CA VAL A 137 -0.53 11.26 8.48
C VAL A 137 -0.53 9.76 8.79
N TYR A 138 -1.38 9.00 8.09
CA TYR A 138 -1.49 7.56 8.30
C TYR A 138 -0.22 6.81 7.93
N LEU A 139 0.49 7.24 6.88
CA LEU A 139 1.78 6.68 6.49
C LEU A 139 2.84 6.95 7.55
N ARG A 140 2.92 8.19 8.05
CA ARG A 140 3.88 8.55 9.11
C ARG A 140 3.66 7.76 10.39
N HIS A 141 2.41 7.45 10.74
CA HIS A 141 2.10 6.55 11.85
C HIS A 141 2.55 5.10 11.59
N ALA A 142 2.48 4.60 10.35
CA ALA A 142 2.95 3.26 9.99
C ALA A 142 4.48 3.15 9.92
N VAL A 143 5.13 4.20 9.42
CA VAL A 143 6.58 4.25 9.20
C VAL A 143 7.36 4.50 10.50
N ALA A 144 6.86 5.35 11.39
CA ALA A 144 7.52 5.71 12.65
C ALA A 144 8.02 4.48 13.47
N PRO A 145 7.19 3.49 13.81
CA PRO A 145 7.64 2.33 14.60
C PRO A 145 8.62 1.42 13.84
N LEU A 146 8.63 1.44 12.50
CA LEU A 146 9.62 0.70 11.71
C LEU A 146 10.98 1.40 11.78
N VAL A 147 11.01 2.72 11.60
CA VAL A 147 12.25 3.51 11.71
C VAL A 147 12.83 3.41 13.12
N GLU A 148 12.00 3.49 14.16
CA GLU A 148 12.41 3.27 15.56
C GLU A 148 13.00 1.87 15.79
N ALA A 149 12.54 0.87 15.04
CA ALA A 149 13.07 -0.50 15.07
C ALA A 149 14.31 -0.69 14.16
N GLY A 150 14.84 0.37 13.56
CA GLY A 150 16.06 0.34 12.74
C GLY A 150 15.83 0.01 11.26
N TRP A 151 14.60 0.13 10.76
CA TRP A 151 14.28 -0.04 9.35
C TRP A 151 14.63 1.19 8.51
N GLU A 152 15.00 0.94 7.27
CA GLU A 152 15.01 1.95 6.21
C GLU A 152 13.65 1.92 5.50
N ALA A 153 13.15 3.06 5.04
CA ALA A 153 11.87 3.10 4.32
C ALA A 153 11.93 4.06 3.12
N CYS A 154 11.35 3.61 2.00
CA CYS A 154 11.27 4.38 0.77
C CYS A 154 10.15 3.84 -0.13
N LEU A 155 10.09 4.27 -1.39
CA LEU A 155 9.06 3.88 -2.36
C LEU A 155 9.73 3.28 -3.62
N VAL A 156 9.09 2.30 -4.27
CA VAL A 156 9.39 1.74 -5.62
C VAL A 156 10.50 0.67 -5.77
N LYS A 157 10.31 -0.23 -6.75
CA LYS A 157 11.00 -1.50 -7.09
C LYS A 157 12.52 -1.43 -7.41
N TRP A 158 13.06 -0.25 -7.75
CA TRP A 158 14.48 -0.07 -8.16
C TRP A 158 15.51 -0.45 -7.07
N LEU A 159 15.05 -0.54 -5.82
CA LEU A 159 15.90 -0.65 -4.64
C LEU A 159 16.76 -1.92 -4.57
N LYS A 160 16.39 -3.02 -5.24
CA LYS A 160 17.18 -4.26 -5.13
C LYS A 160 18.54 -4.17 -5.83
N GLY A 161 18.64 -3.42 -6.93
CA GLY A 161 19.92 -3.20 -7.61
C GLY A 161 20.86 -2.31 -6.79
N ARG A 162 20.30 -1.33 -6.09
CA ARG A 162 21.04 -0.39 -5.22
C ARG A 162 21.36 -0.99 -3.85
N PHE A 163 20.47 -1.76 -3.27
CA PHE A 163 20.61 -2.36 -1.94
C PHE A 163 20.52 -3.89 -2.04
N PRO A 164 21.54 -4.55 -2.62
CA PRO A 164 21.47 -5.96 -3.00
C PRO A 164 21.27 -6.89 -1.80
N ASN A 165 21.84 -6.53 -0.65
CA ASN A 165 21.81 -7.33 0.58
C ASN A 165 20.56 -7.08 1.44
N ARG A 166 19.82 -6.00 1.21
CA ARG A 166 18.67 -5.64 2.06
C ARG A 166 17.44 -6.50 1.73
N PRO A 167 16.79 -7.14 2.72
CA PRO A 167 15.49 -7.75 2.52
C PRO A 167 14.43 -6.66 2.35
N LEU A 168 13.60 -6.78 1.32
CA LEU A 168 12.59 -5.80 0.95
C LEU A 168 11.21 -6.25 1.46
N TYR A 169 10.41 -5.33 1.98
CA TYR A 169 9.06 -5.60 2.46
C TYR A 169 8.09 -4.57 1.91
N GLY A 170 6.85 -4.97 1.59
CA GLY A 170 5.84 -4.04 1.07
C GLY A 170 4.82 -3.62 2.13
N VAL A 171 4.41 -2.35 2.15
CA VAL A 171 3.25 -1.89 2.91
C VAL A 171 2.36 -1.02 2.02
N GLY A 172 1.10 -1.42 1.82
CA GLY A 172 0.16 -0.70 0.96
C GLY A 172 -1.12 -0.28 1.68
N PHE A 173 -1.62 0.92 1.40
CA PHE A 173 -2.83 1.47 2.02
C PHE A 173 -3.89 1.82 0.98
N SER A 174 -5.14 1.43 1.21
CA SER A 174 -6.26 1.70 0.28
C SER A 174 -5.89 1.25 -1.14
N LEU A 175 -5.99 2.12 -2.15
CA LEU A 175 -5.60 1.77 -3.53
C LEU A 175 -4.12 1.34 -3.64
N GLY A 176 -3.21 1.88 -2.83
CA GLY A 176 -1.83 1.40 -2.76
C GLY A 176 -1.72 -0.05 -2.26
N GLY A 177 -2.66 -0.47 -1.42
CA GLY A 177 -2.84 -1.87 -1.03
C GLY A 177 -3.34 -2.75 -2.18
N ASN A 178 -4.25 -2.23 -3.01
CA ASN A 178 -4.74 -2.91 -4.20
C ASN A 178 -3.59 -3.14 -5.21
N MET A 179 -2.80 -2.09 -5.47
CA MET A 179 -1.61 -2.17 -6.33
C MET A 179 -0.57 -3.17 -5.79
N LEU A 180 -0.25 -3.12 -4.49
CA LEU A 180 0.69 -4.05 -3.87
C LEU A 180 0.19 -5.50 -3.92
N THR A 181 -1.12 -5.72 -3.75
CA THR A 181 -1.73 -7.05 -3.85
C THR A 181 -1.62 -7.60 -5.26
N ASN A 182 -1.94 -6.79 -6.28
CA ASN A 182 -1.75 -7.14 -7.68
C ASN A 182 -0.30 -7.46 -8.00
N PHE A 183 0.63 -6.60 -7.58
CA PHE A 183 2.07 -6.82 -7.75
C PHE A 183 2.53 -8.15 -7.13
N CYS A 184 2.19 -8.42 -5.88
CA CYS A 184 2.54 -9.67 -5.21
C CYS A 184 1.92 -10.90 -5.89
N GLY A 185 0.70 -10.77 -6.42
CA GLY A 185 0.04 -11.84 -7.17
C GLY A 185 0.68 -12.10 -8.53
N GLU A 186 0.97 -11.05 -9.29
CA GLU A 186 1.57 -11.13 -10.64
C GLU A 186 3.01 -11.63 -10.61
N GLU A 187 3.81 -11.16 -9.65
CA GLU A 187 5.17 -11.64 -9.47
C GLU A 187 5.20 -13.07 -8.93
N GLY A 188 4.21 -13.45 -8.11
CA GLY A 188 4.08 -14.81 -7.57
C GLY A 188 5.37 -15.29 -6.91
N GLU A 189 5.95 -16.39 -7.42
CA GLU A 189 7.23 -16.95 -6.93
C GLU A 189 8.45 -16.08 -7.23
N ASN A 190 8.35 -15.16 -8.18
CA ASN A 190 9.43 -14.22 -8.53
C ASN A 190 9.39 -12.94 -7.69
N CYS A 191 8.42 -12.81 -6.78
CA CYS A 191 8.29 -11.62 -5.95
C CYS A 191 9.55 -11.42 -5.10
N LEU A 192 10.18 -10.25 -5.25
CA LEU A 192 11.42 -9.90 -4.56
C LEU A 192 11.20 -9.46 -3.10
N LEU A 193 9.95 -9.40 -2.63
CA LEU A 193 9.61 -9.00 -1.28
C LEU A 193 9.65 -10.20 -0.33
N SER A 194 10.29 -10.05 0.83
CA SER A 194 10.32 -11.04 1.91
C SER A 194 9.00 -11.12 2.70
N GLY A 195 8.13 -10.13 2.52
CA GLY A 195 6.78 -10.12 3.05
C GLY A 195 6.06 -8.82 2.73
N ALA A 196 4.73 -8.81 2.86
CA ALA A 196 3.94 -7.62 2.59
C ALA A 196 2.75 -7.47 3.56
N VAL A 197 2.35 -6.22 3.79
CA VAL A 197 1.15 -5.86 4.56
C VAL A 197 0.27 -4.92 3.75
N VAL A 198 -1.05 -5.16 3.71
CA VAL A 198 -2.00 -4.22 3.12
C VAL A 198 -3.07 -3.83 4.13
N CYS A 199 -3.48 -2.56 4.13
CA CYS A 199 -4.50 -2.02 5.03
C CYS A 199 -5.65 -1.39 4.26
N SER A 200 -6.89 -1.76 4.61
CA SER A 200 -8.12 -1.24 3.98
C SER A 200 -8.09 -1.34 2.45
N ASN A 201 -7.62 -2.46 1.91
CA ASN A 201 -7.52 -2.67 0.46
C ASN A 201 -8.93 -2.82 -0.16
N PRO A 202 -9.33 -1.99 -1.15
CA PRO A 202 -10.54 -2.21 -1.94
C PRO A 202 -10.30 -3.29 -3.01
N TYR A 203 -10.40 -4.57 -2.62
CA TYR A 203 -10.07 -5.71 -3.51
C TYR A 203 -10.94 -5.80 -4.77
N ASN A 204 -12.25 -5.55 -4.63
CA ASN A 204 -13.17 -5.47 -5.76
C ASN A 204 -13.61 -4.01 -5.95
N LEU A 205 -12.97 -3.33 -6.90
CA LEU A 205 -13.15 -1.90 -7.14
C LEU A 205 -14.56 -1.58 -7.63
N GLU A 206 -15.12 -2.42 -8.49
CA GLU A 206 -16.46 -2.21 -9.05
C GLU A 206 -17.54 -2.33 -7.95
N LEU A 207 -17.47 -3.37 -7.12
CA LEU A 207 -18.40 -3.55 -6.01
C LEU A 207 -18.20 -2.48 -4.93
N SER A 208 -16.95 -2.13 -4.61
CA SER A 208 -16.65 -1.06 -3.65
C SER A 208 -17.23 0.27 -4.12
N ASN A 209 -17.00 0.64 -5.38
CA ASN A 209 -17.56 1.86 -5.96
C ASN A 209 -19.09 1.84 -5.94
N THR A 210 -19.72 0.72 -6.34
CA THR A 210 -21.19 0.57 -6.38
C THR A 210 -21.82 0.75 -5.00
N LEU A 211 -21.26 0.10 -3.97
CA LEU A 211 -21.77 0.19 -2.60
C LEU A 211 -21.53 1.56 -1.97
N LEU A 212 -20.40 2.19 -2.29
CA LEU A 212 -20.04 3.50 -1.77
C LEU A 212 -20.90 4.60 -2.41
N SER A 213 -21.10 4.56 -3.74
CA SER A 213 -21.90 5.55 -4.48
C SER A 213 -23.39 5.48 -4.16
N GLY A 214 -23.87 4.31 -3.74
CA GLY A 214 -25.23 4.11 -3.24
C GLY A 214 -25.50 4.74 -1.86
N GLN A 215 -24.47 5.18 -1.13
CA GLN A 215 -24.60 5.80 0.19
C GLN A 215 -24.44 7.32 0.10
N TYR A 216 -25.28 8.10 0.81
CA TYR A 216 -25.17 9.56 0.82
C TYR A 216 -23.78 10.06 1.25
N LEU A 217 -23.25 9.54 2.36
CA LEU A 217 -21.90 9.88 2.83
C LEU A 217 -20.81 9.36 1.89
N GLY A 218 -21.01 8.20 1.28
CA GLY A 218 -20.06 7.62 0.34
C GLY A 218 -19.94 8.40 -0.97
N LYS A 219 -21.08 8.86 -1.51
CA LYS A 219 -21.11 9.77 -2.67
C LYS A 219 -20.39 11.09 -2.40
N ASN A 220 -20.55 11.65 -1.20
CA ASN A 220 -19.81 12.86 -0.81
C ASN A 220 -18.30 12.60 -0.72
N TYR A 221 -17.89 11.45 -0.17
CA TYR A 221 -16.48 11.04 -0.15
C TYR A 221 -15.91 10.92 -1.56
N LEU A 222 -16.59 10.20 -2.46
CA LEU A 222 -16.18 10.05 -3.86
C LEU A 222 -16.05 11.40 -4.57
N ASN A 223 -16.98 12.33 -4.33
CA ASN A 223 -16.90 13.69 -4.87
C ASN A 223 -15.67 14.45 -4.36
N ILE A 224 -15.33 14.35 -3.08
CA ILE A 224 -14.13 14.98 -2.51
C ILE A 224 -12.87 14.42 -3.16
N VAL A 225 -12.78 13.09 -3.31
CA VAL A 225 -11.64 12.43 -3.97
C VAL A 225 -11.54 12.88 -5.43
N LYS A 226 -12.64 12.83 -6.16
CA LYS A 226 -12.73 13.28 -7.55
C LYS A 226 -12.33 14.74 -7.70
N ASP A 227 -12.82 15.64 -6.84
CA ASP A 227 -12.46 17.07 -6.91
C ASP A 227 -10.96 17.30 -6.64
N ALA A 228 -10.35 16.51 -5.74
CA ALA A 228 -8.91 16.55 -5.50
C ALA A 228 -8.11 16.08 -6.73
N LEU A 229 -8.55 15.01 -7.39
CA LEU A 229 -7.94 14.51 -8.62
C LEU A 229 -8.11 15.49 -9.79
N VAL A 230 -9.28 16.10 -9.94
CA VAL A 230 -9.51 17.18 -10.92
C VAL A 230 -8.58 18.36 -10.64
N ALA A 231 -8.37 18.74 -9.38
CA ALA A 231 -7.42 19.79 -9.03
C ALA A 231 -5.97 19.40 -9.40
N TYR A 232 -5.60 18.12 -9.25
CA TYR A 232 -4.32 17.59 -9.68
C TYR A 232 -4.16 17.69 -11.21
N VAL A 233 -5.14 17.23 -11.98
CA VAL A 233 -5.15 17.34 -13.45
C VAL A 233 -5.02 18.81 -13.88
N LYS A 234 -5.75 19.73 -13.25
CA LYS A 234 -5.62 21.18 -13.52
C LYS A 234 -4.21 21.69 -13.26
N LYS A 235 -3.59 21.30 -12.15
CA LYS A 235 -2.23 21.71 -11.79
C LYS A 235 -1.21 21.23 -12.83
N HIS A 236 -1.42 20.04 -13.40
CA HIS A 236 -0.53 19.40 -14.37
C HIS A 236 -1.01 19.51 -15.82
N ARG A 237 -1.88 20.49 -16.12
CA ARG A 237 -2.49 20.66 -17.44
C ARG A 237 -1.50 20.62 -18.60
N HIS A 238 -0.40 21.36 -18.47
CA HIS A 238 0.63 21.50 -19.52
C HIS A 238 1.27 20.18 -19.95
N ILE A 239 1.16 19.11 -19.14
CA ILE A 239 1.64 17.77 -19.46
C ILE A 239 0.49 16.89 -19.97
N LEU A 240 -0.69 17.06 -19.41
CA LEU A 240 -1.82 16.15 -19.62
C LEU A 240 -2.70 16.54 -20.82
N GLU A 241 -2.64 17.78 -21.29
CA GLU A 241 -3.52 18.27 -22.37
C GLU A 241 -3.23 17.66 -23.74
N GLU A 242 -2.05 17.04 -23.93
CA GLU A 242 -1.74 16.25 -25.13
C GLU A 242 -2.41 14.86 -25.12
N HIS A 243 -2.83 14.39 -23.94
CA HIS A 243 -3.37 13.03 -23.74
C HIS A 243 -4.84 13.01 -23.33
N LEU A 244 -5.36 14.11 -22.74
CA LEU A 244 -6.68 14.17 -22.13
C LEU A 244 -7.46 15.40 -22.59
N ASP A 245 -8.78 15.27 -22.74
CA ASP A 245 -9.68 16.43 -22.77
C ASP A 245 -9.84 17.01 -21.37
N ILE A 246 -8.94 17.94 -21.03
CA ILE A 246 -8.91 18.58 -19.72
C ILE A 246 -10.22 19.30 -19.41
N GLU A 247 -10.88 19.90 -20.40
CA GLU A 247 -12.14 20.62 -20.18
C GLU A 247 -13.29 19.67 -19.85
N ALA A 248 -13.30 18.47 -20.44
CA ALA A 248 -14.23 17.41 -20.05
C ALA A 248 -13.92 16.91 -18.64
N VAL A 249 -12.66 16.62 -18.31
CA VAL A 249 -12.23 16.12 -16.98
C VAL A 249 -12.63 17.11 -15.87
N VAL A 250 -12.43 18.41 -16.10
CA VAL A 250 -12.81 19.46 -15.14
C VAL A 250 -14.32 19.52 -14.87
N LYS A 251 -15.14 19.06 -15.81
CA LYS A 251 -16.60 19.05 -15.71
C LYS A 251 -17.15 17.71 -15.20
N ALA A 252 -16.30 16.73 -14.89
CA ALA A 252 -16.71 15.43 -14.39
C ALA A 252 -17.59 15.54 -13.12
N LYS A 253 -18.74 14.88 -13.18
CA LYS A 253 -19.79 14.95 -12.15
C LYS A 253 -19.73 13.80 -11.14
N SER A 254 -19.00 12.74 -11.45
CA SER A 254 -18.80 11.59 -10.57
C SER A 254 -17.39 11.01 -10.72
N MET A 255 -17.02 10.11 -9.81
CA MET A 255 -15.74 9.40 -9.88
C MET A 255 -15.67 8.51 -11.12
N GLU A 256 -16.77 7.85 -11.48
CA GLU A 256 -16.87 7.00 -12.68
C GLU A 256 -16.65 7.80 -13.97
N GLU A 257 -17.23 9.01 -14.05
CA GLU A 257 -17.01 9.89 -15.20
C GLU A 257 -15.55 10.38 -15.25
N PHE A 258 -14.94 10.66 -14.10
CA PHE A 258 -13.52 11.00 -14.03
C PHE A 258 -12.65 9.83 -14.52
N ASP A 259 -12.87 8.62 -14.01
CA ASP A 259 -12.10 7.42 -14.38
C ASP A 259 -12.28 7.08 -15.87
N ARG A 260 -13.47 7.29 -16.43
CA ARG A 260 -13.70 7.16 -17.87
C ARG A 260 -12.92 8.19 -18.69
N LEU A 261 -12.85 9.44 -18.23
CA LEU A 261 -12.16 10.50 -18.97
C LEU A 261 -10.64 10.49 -18.78
N VAL A 262 -10.14 9.79 -17.76
CA VAL A 262 -8.71 9.79 -17.40
C VAL A 262 -8.12 8.40 -17.49
N GLU A 263 -8.55 7.46 -16.65
CA GLU A 263 -7.96 6.12 -16.58
C GLU A 263 -8.22 5.34 -17.87
N CYS A 264 -9.43 5.43 -18.43
CA CYS A 264 -9.74 4.74 -19.68
C CYS A 264 -8.96 5.30 -20.87
N GLU A 265 -8.79 6.62 -20.95
CA GLU A 265 -8.02 7.26 -22.02
C GLU A 265 -6.52 6.96 -21.90
N ILE A 266 -5.94 7.04 -20.70
CA ILE A 266 -4.50 6.79 -20.47
C ILE A 266 -4.16 5.31 -20.71
N TRP A 267 -4.98 4.40 -20.21
CA TRP A 267 -4.67 2.97 -20.23
C TRP A 267 -5.36 2.20 -21.36
N GLY A 268 -6.20 2.86 -22.16
CA GLY A 268 -6.91 2.27 -23.29
C GLY A 268 -8.06 1.34 -22.91
N TYR A 269 -8.71 1.57 -21.76
CA TYR A 269 -9.89 0.79 -21.39
C TYR A 269 -11.14 1.28 -22.13
N PRO A 270 -12.02 0.37 -22.59
CA PRO A 270 -13.24 0.77 -23.29
C PRO A 270 -14.30 1.37 -22.37
N THR A 271 -14.29 1.03 -21.08
CA THR A 271 -15.21 1.54 -20.05
C THR A 271 -14.55 1.54 -18.68
N GLU A 272 -15.07 2.36 -17.76
CA GLU A 272 -14.64 2.40 -16.36
C GLU A 272 -14.86 1.06 -15.65
N SER A 273 -15.92 0.31 -15.98
CA SER A 273 -16.12 -1.06 -15.46
C SER A 273 -15.04 -2.02 -15.97
N ALA A 274 -14.61 -1.89 -17.22
CA ALA A 274 -13.50 -2.69 -17.74
C ALA A 274 -12.21 -2.38 -16.96
N TYR A 275 -11.95 -1.10 -16.70
CA TYR A 275 -10.87 -0.66 -15.81
C TYR A 275 -11.01 -1.23 -14.40
N TYR A 276 -12.16 -1.07 -13.73
CA TYR A 276 -12.35 -1.54 -12.36
C TYR A 276 -12.20 -3.05 -12.21
N ARG A 277 -12.73 -3.82 -13.17
CA ARG A 277 -12.58 -5.27 -13.18
C ARG A 277 -11.12 -5.66 -13.35
N ASP A 278 -10.41 -5.02 -14.28
CA ASP A 278 -9.01 -5.33 -14.53
C ASP A 278 -8.10 -4.84 -13.40
N ALA A 279 -8.36 -3.69 -12.79
CA ALA A 279 -7.56 -3.15 -11.70
C ALA A 279 -7.83 -3.84 -10.34
N SER A 280 -8.93 -4.56 -10.17
CA SER A 280 -9.28 -5.27 -8.93
C SER A 280 -8.23 -6.32 -8.53
N SER A 281 -8.02 -6.51 -7.23
CA SER A 281 -7.00 -7.42 -6.67
C SER A 281 -7.54 -8.68 -6.01
N SER A 282 -8.85 -8.92 -6.03
CA SER A 282 -9.48 -10.12 -5.48
C SER A 282 -8.79 -11.42 -5.93
N ASP A 283 -8.65 -11.62 -7.24
CA ASP A 283 -8.09 -12.86 -7.80
C ASP A 283 -6.58 -12.95 -7.58
N SER A 284 -5.89 -11.81 -7.47
CA SER A 284 -4.45 -11.76 -7.23
C SER A 284 -4.06 -12.39 -5.89
N VAL A 285 -4.97 -12.39 -4.91
CA VAL A 285 -4.78 -13.07 -3.62
C VAL A 285 -4.43 -14.55 -3.80
N LEU A 286 -4.98 -15.24 -4.80
CA LEU A 286 -4.68 -16.66 -5.04
C LEU A 286 -3.24 -16.91 -5.53
N ALA A 287 -2.62 -15.92 -6.15
CA ALA A 287 -1.32 -16.03 -6.80
C ALA A 287 -0.15 -15.60 -5.89
N ILE A 288 -0.40 -14.94 -4.76
CA ILE A 288 0.65 -14.50 -3.81
C ILE A 288 1.45 -15.69 -3.26
N ARG A 289 2.78 -15.60 -3.26
CA ARG A 289 3.70 -16.67 -2.78
C ARG A 289 4.64 -16.28 -1.64
N ILE A 290 4.52 -15.05 -1.15
CA ILE A 290 5.28 -14.53 0.00
C ILE A 290 4.37 -14.38 1.22
N PRO A 291 4.90 -14.33 2.45
CA PRO A 291 4.14 -13.98 3.65
C PRO A 291 3.38 -12.66 3.47
N PHE A 292 2.04 -12.71 3.54
CA PHE A 292 1.19 -11.56 3.24
C PHE A 292 0.11 -11.39 4.31
N LEU A 293 0.08 -10.21 4.93
CA LEU A 293 -0.92 -9.84 5.93
C LEU A 293 -1.87 -8.77 5.36
N ALA A 294 -3.17 -9.07 5.35
CA ALA A 294 -4.21 -8.09 5.06
C ALA A 294 -4.88 -7.65 6.37
N ILE A 295 -4.95 -6.35 6.63
CA ILE A 295 -5.64 -5.76 7.79
C ILE A 295 -6.87 -5.00 7.30
N HIS A 296 -8.05 -5.38 7.78
CA HIS A 296 -9.32 -4.85 7.26
C HIS A 296 -10.36 -4.59 8.35
N ALA A 297 -11.01 -3.42 8.32
CA ALA A 297 -12.12 -3.14 9.22
C ALA A 297 -13.44 -3.57 8.58
N LEU A 298 -14.29 -4.29 9.31
CA LEU A 298 -15.59 -4.74 8.79
C LEU A 298 -16.62 -3.61 8.64
N ASP A 299 -16.37 -2.47 9.28
CA ASP A 299 -17.14 -1.24 9.17
C ASP A 299 -16.50 -0.20 8.23
N ASP A 300 -15.52 -0.61 7.41
CA ASP A 300 -14.87 0.26 6.43
C ASP A 300 -15.92 0.72 5.38
N PRO A 301 -16.22 2.03 5.29
CA PRO A 301 -17.26 2.51 4.38
C PRO A 301 -16.81 2.57 2.92
N VAL A 302 -15.49 2.54 2.65
CA VAL A 302 -14.90 2.68 1.31
C VAL A 302 -14.55 1.32 0.72
N ALA A 303 -14.03 0.40 1.54
CA ALA A 303 -13.71 -0.96 1.17
C ALA A 303 -14.63 -1.93 1.94
N PRO A 304 -15.90 -2.06 1.53
CA PRO A 304 -16.91 -2.79 2.29
C PRO A 304 -16.57 -4.29 2.43
N LYS A 305 -16.99 -4.91 3.52
CA LYS A 305 -16.73 -6.34 3.81
C LYS A 305 -17.26 -7.29 2.74
N GLU A 306 -18.29 -6.87 2.01
CA GLU A 306 -18.89 -7.59 0.87
C GLU A 306 -17.92 -7.69 -0.32
N ALA A 307 -16.99 -6.74 -0.44
CA ALA A 307 -15.97 -6.70 -1.49
C ALA A 307 -14.66 -7.41 -1.10
N VAL A 308 -14.58 -8.01 0.10
CA VAL A 308 -13.39 -8.73 0.56
C VAL A 308 -13.39 -10.17 0.01
N PRO A 309 -12.26 -10.65 -0.56
CA PRO A 309 -12.15 -11.97 -1.18
C PRO A 309 -11.94 -13.08 -0.14
N TRP A 310 -12.96 -13.32 0.69
CA TRP A 310 -12.89 -14.24 1.83
C TRP A 310 -12.50 -15.67 1.46
N GLN A 311 -12.89 -16.14 0.28
CA GLN A 311 -12.63 -17.51 -0.13
C GLN A 311 -11.20 -17.66 -0.64
N GLU A 312 -10.68 -16.65 -1.32
CA GLU A 312 -9.33 -16.60 -1.84
C GLU A 312 -8.31 -16.65 -0.69
N PHE A 313 -8.56 -15.88 0.39
CA PHE A 313 -7.77 -15.98 1.63
C PHE A 313 -7.85 -17.37 2.31
N LYS A 314 -8.97 -18.08 2.16
CA LYS A 314 -9.11 -19.46 2.66
C LYS A 314 -8.43 -20.52 1.79
N GLN A 315 -8.01 -20.16 0.57
CA GLN A 315 -7.29 -21.06 -0.32
C GLN A 315 -5.78 -20.81 -0.28
N ASN A 316 -5.31 -19.58 -0.08
CA ASN A 316 -3.88 -19.28 -0.14
C ASN A 316 -3.18 -19.43 1.23
N PRO A 317 -2.27 -20.40 1.41
CA PRO A 317 -1.53 -20.59 2.66
C PRO A 317 -0.58 -19.44 3.00
N ASN A 318 -0.18 -18.63 2.02
CA ASN A 318 0.76 -17.52 2.20
C ASN A 318 0.10 -16.24 2.71
N THR A 319 -1.22 -16.24 2.91
CA THR A 319 -2.00 -15.04 3.23
C THR A 319 -2.75 -15.22 4.54
N VAL A 320 -2.83 -14.14 5.33
CA VAL A 320 -3.74 -14.04 6.48
C VAL A 320 -4.52 -12.73 6.36
N LEU A 321 -5.84 -12.82 6.38
CA LEU A 321 -6.74 -11.68 6.51
C LEU A 321 -7.10 -11.50 7.98
N LEU A 322 -6.49 -10.50 8.60
CA LEU A 322 -6.82 -9.97 9.91
C LEU A 322 -7.97 -8.98 9.76
N THR A 323 -9.08 -9.24 10.43
CA THR A 323 -10.21 -8.30 10.47
C THR A 323 -10.47 -7.75 11.86
N THR A 324 -10.90 -6.50 11.93
CA THR A 324 -11.46 -5.91 13.14
C THR A 324 -12.92 -5.56 12.91
N SER A 325 -13.77 -5.71 13.93
CA SER A 325 -15.19 -5.34 13.77
C SER A 325 -15.42 -3.84 13.56
N MET A 326 -14.48 -3.02 14.04
CA MET A 326 -14.46 -1.57 13.86
C MET A 326 -13.07 -1.08 13.45
N GLY A 327 -13.03 0.04 12.74
CA GLY A 327 -11.77 0.71 12.37
C GLY A 327 -11.93 1.78 11.30
N GLY A 328 -13.02 1.77 10.51
CA GLY A 328 -13.21 2.68 9.38
C GLY A 328 -12.13 2.54 8.30
N HIS A 329 -12.16 3.42 7.30
CA HIS A 329 -11.18 3.38 6.22
C HIS A 329 -9.85 3.98 6.68
N ILE A 330 -8.81 3.15 6.80
CA ILE A 330 -7.46 3.54 7.26
C ILE A 330 -7.53 4.48 8.46
N SER A 331 -8.27 4.14 9.51
CA SER A 331 -8.46 5.07 10.64
C SER A 331 -7.98 4.44 11.96
N TRP A 332 -8.70 3.47 12.53
CA TRP A 332 -8.35 2.76 13.77
C TRP A 332 -7.80 3.67 14.87
N TYR A 333 -8.43 4.83 15.09
CA TYR A 333 -7.94 5.79 16.06
C TYR A 333 -8.08 5.28 17.49
N GLU A 334 -6.99 5.39 18.24
CA GLU A 334 -6.92 5.12 19.66
C GLU A 334 -7.11 6.42 20.46
N SER A 335 -7.40 6.29 21.75
CA SER A 335 -7.33 7.41 22.68
C SER A 335 -5.93 8.02 22.67
N GLY A 336 -5.82 9.35 22.58
CA GLY A 336 -4.54 10.06 22.47
C GLY A 336 -4.07 10.33 21.03
N GLY A 337 -4.86 9.97 20.02
CA GLY A 337 -4.60 10.32 18.62
C GLY A 337 -3.68 9.36 17.86
N GLY A 338 -3.19 8.31 18.55
CA GLY A 338 -2.52 7.18 17.92
C GLY A 338 -3.47 6.34 17.07
N ARG A 339 -2.92 5.34 16.40
CA ARG A 339 -3.66 4.39 15.58
C ARG A 339 -3.25 2.98 15.94
N TRP A 340 -4.19 2.04 15.86
CA TRP A 340 -3.93 0.65 16.25
C TRP A 340 -3.14 -0.14 15.19
N PHE A 341 -3.51 -0.02 13.91
CA PHE A 341 -2.93 -0.84 12.83
C PHE A 341 -1.40 -0.75 12.68
N PRO A 342 -0.70 0.40 12.95
CA PRO A 342 0.76 0.45 12.90
C PRO A 342 1.46 -0.56 13.80
N LYS A 343 0.87 -0.87 14.97
CA LYS A 343 1.43 -1.85 15.90
C LYS A 343 1.37 -3.27 15.32
N ALA A 344 0.26 -3.60 14.65
CA ALA A 344 0.10 -4.88 13.96
C ALA A 344 1.04 -5.00 12.75
N ILE A 345 1.17 -3.93 11.94
CA ILE A 345 2.15 -3.88 10.83
C ILE A 345 3.57 -4.10 11.37
N ALA A 346 4.00 -3.28 12.33
CA ALA A 346 5.36 -3.32 12.86
C ALA A 346 5.65 -4.65 13.55
N GLY A 347 4.71 -5.18 14.33
CA GLY A 347 4.85 -6.48 14.98
C GLY A 347 5.08 -7.60 13.96
N PHE A 348 4.26 -7.66 12.91
CA PHE A 348 4.39 -8.68 11.86
C PHE A 348 5.71 -8.55 11.09
N LEU A 349 6.02 -7.34 10.58
CA LEU A 349 7.23 -7.11 9.81
C LEU A 349 8.51 -7.32 10.63
N ASN A 350 8.54 -6.86 11.88
CA ASN A 350 9.67 -7.09 12.80
C ASN A 350 9.89 -8.58 13.05
N HIS A 351 8.81 -9.37 13.15
CA HIS A 351 8.95 -10.82 13.30
C HIS A 351 9.59 -11.42 12.04
N LEU A 352 9.12 -11.06 10.85
CA LEU A 352 9.70 -11.56 9.59
C LEU A 352 11.16 -11.16 9.42
N ALA A 353 11.52 -9.89 9.69
CA ALA A 353 12.87 -9.40 9.47
C ALA A 353 13.88 -9.91 10.50
N PHE A 354 13.49 -9.92 11.78
CA PHE A 354 14.45 -10.13 12.85
C PHE A 354 14.40 -11.54 13.45
N GLN A 355 13.26 -12.23 13.38
CA GLN A 355 13.07 -13.54 14.02
C GLN A 355 12.96 -14.69 13.02
N ALA A 356 12.34 -14.47 11.86
CA ALA A 356 12.17 -15.53 10.87
C ALA A 356 13.48 -15.83 10.11
N ASP A 357 13.64 -17.09 9.71
CA ASP A 357 14.63 -17.52 8.75
C ASP A 357 14.23 -17.01 7.35
N PRO A 358 15.04 -16.15 6.70
CA PRO A 358 14.74 -15.59 5.40
C PRO A 358 14.50 -16.64 4.30
N GLU A 359 15.16 -17.81 4.36
CA GLU A 359 14.95 -18.88 3.37
C GLU A 359 13.52 -19.45 3.46
N SER A 360 12.97 -19.51 4.67
CA SER A 360 11.60 -19.97 4.91
C SER A 360 10.53 -19.00 4.39
N LEU A 361 10.88 -17.75 4.08
CA LEU A 361 9.97 -16.73 3.54
C LEU A 361 9.83 -16.80 2.02
N GLY A 362 10.71 -17.54 1.33
CA GLY A 362 10.63 -17.78 -0.11
C GLY A 362 11.25 -16.70 -1.00
N ALA A 363 11.86 -15.66 -0.44
CA ALA A 363 12.31 -14.48 -1.19
C ALA A 363 13.84 -14.28 -1.29
N VAL A 364 14.66 -15.14 -0.69
CA VAL A 364 16.11 -14.93 -0.69
C VAL A 364 16.79 -15.69 -1.82
N LYS A 365 16.63 -15.18 -3.05
CA LYS A 365 17.67 -15.33 -4.07
C LYS A 365 18.58 -14.11 -3.95
N TYR A 366 19.70 -14.26 -3.23
CA TYR A 366 20.78 -13.27 -3.35
C TYR A 366 21.19 -13.22 -4.82
N ILE A 367 21.13 -12.03 -5.43
CA ILE A 367 21.73 -11.82 -6.76
C ILE A 367 23.24 -11.94 -6.55
N LYS A 368 23.80 -13.11 -6.86
CA LYS A 368 25.24 -13.38 -6.68
C LYS A 368 26.09 -12.87 -7.85
N ASP A 369 25.49 -12.46 -8.97
CA ASP A 369 26.21 -12.04 -10.17
C ASP A 369 25.50 -10.93 -10.97
N ASP A 370 26.30 -10.02 -11.52
CA ASP A 370 25.91 -8.88 -12.39
C ASP A 370 25.35 -9.32 -13.77
N LYS A 371 25.29 -10.64 -14.03
CA LYS A 371 24.68 -11.24 -15.22
C LYS A 371 23.20 -11.56 -15.03
N ASP A 372 22.74 -11.74 -13.79
CA ASP A 372 21.32 -12.05 -13.51
C ASP A 372 20.43 -10.81 -13.65
N THR A 373 20.98 -9.61 -13.46
CA THR A 373 20.27 -8.33 -13.65
C THR A 373 20.01 -8.00 -15.12
N LYS A 374 20.88 -8.43 -16.03
CA LYS A 374 20.77 -8.16 -17.48
C LYS A 374 19.70 -8.99 -18.20
N ASN A 375 19.22 -10.07 -17.59
CA ASN A 375 18.22 -10.97 -18.16
C ASN A 375 16.90 -11.01 -17.37
N MET A 376 16.71 -10.12 -16.40
CA MET A 376 15.41 -9.96 -15.75
C MET A 376 14.48 -9.14 -16.65
N GLU A 377 13.84 -9.81 -17.61
CA GLU A 377 12.72 -9.24 -18.36
C GLU A 377 11.56 -8.94 -17.39
N TYR A 378 11.33 -7.66 -17.11
CA TYR A 378 10.10 -7.21 -16.48
C TYR A 378 8.99 -7.28 -17.52
N PHE A 379 8.16 -8.32 -17.42
CA PHE A 379 6.83 -8.25 -18.01
C PHE A 379 6.08 -7.19 -17.21
N GLY A 380 5.87 -6.01 -17.79
CA GLY A 380 4.96 -5.00 -17.26
C GLY A 380 3.71 -5.65 -16.70
N THR A 381 3.10 -5.06 -15.66
CA THR A 381 1.83 -5.54 -15.07
C THR A 381 0.97 -6.12 -16.18
N ARG A 382 0.72 -7.44 -16.16
CA ARG A 382 0.24 -8.23 -17.32
C ARG A 382 -1.19 -7.88 -17.79
N ARG A 383 -1.68 -6.72 -17.37
CA ARG A 383 -2.99 -6.14 -17.60
C ARG A 383 -2.85 -5.02 -18.64
N LYS A 384 -2.53 -5.43 -19.87
CA LYS A 384 -3.08 -4.75 -21.05
C LYS A 384 -4.14 -5.70 -21.57
N MET A 385 -5.40 -5.29 -21.51
CA MET A 385 -6.44 -5.92 -22.30
C MET A 385 -6.06 -5.69 -23.78
N LEU A 386 -5.42 -6.67 -24.41
CA LEU A 386 -5.15 -6.62 -25.85
C LEU A 386 -6.49 -6.72 -26.57
N ILE A 387 -7.05 -5.58 -26.96
CA ILE A 387 -8.17 -5.54 -27.88
C ILE A 387 -7.55 -5.64 -29.28
N GLU A 388 -7.54 -6.85 -29.84
CA GLU A 388 -7.23 -7.06 -31.26
C GLU A 388 -8.34 -6.38 -32.08
N HIS A 389 -7.96 -5.48 -32.98
CA HIS A 389 -8.85 -4.82 -33.94
C HIS A 389 -9.19 -5.71 -35.13
#